data_AF-A0A3G8HAG4-F1
#
_entry.id   AF-A0A3G8HAG4-F1
#
_cell.length_a   1.000
_cell.length_b   1.000
_cell.length_c   1.000
_cell.angle_alpha   90.00
_cell.angle_beta   90.00
_cell.angle_gamma   90.00
#
_symmetry.space_group_name_H-M   'P 1'
#
loop_
_entity.id
_entity.type
_entity.pdbx_description
1 polymer ?
#
loop_
_entity_poly.entity_id
_entity_poly.type
_entity_poly.pdbx_seq_one_letter_code
_entity_poly.pdbx_strand_id
1 'polypeptide(L)'
;MSRIHLLSRAPEPTPLKGQVAKVAIRNLEFCAAAFGCTMASLQRPVPELVSYYKELGFHREVKKKGKIERLEWDLREELSAAAEGAEP
;
A
#
# COMPACT_ATOMS: atom_id res chain seq x y z
N MET A 1 -0.43 4.80 15.21
CA MET A 1 -0.94 3.74 14.31
C MET A 1 -1.86 4.42 13.30
N SER A 2 -1.45 4.53 12.03
CA SER A 2 -2.22 5.23 11.00
C SER A 2 -3.05 4.22 10.19
N ARG A 3 -4.35 4.47 10.02
CA ARG A 3 -5.28 3.64 9.23
C ARG A 3 -5.79 4.43 8.04
N ILE A 4 -5.55 3.94 6.83
CA ILE A 4 -6.13 4.52 5.61
C ILE A 4 -7.46 3.84 5.34
N HIS A 5 -8.55 4.55 5.66
CA HIS A 5 -9.93 4.15 5.34
C HIS A 5 -10.30 4.70 3.97
N LEU A 6 -9.64 4.24 2.91
CA LEU A 6 -9.95 4.73 1.58
C LEU A 6 -9.99 3.57 0.61
N LEU A 7 -11.21 3.04 0.46
CA LEU A 7 -11.78 2.38 -0.72
C LEU A 7 -13.24 2.03 -0.38
N SER A 8 -14.03 3.08 -0.12
CA SER A 8 -15.48 2.95 0.06
C SER A 8 -16.15 2.84 -1.31
N ARG A 9 -16.50 1.60 -1.68
CA ARG A 9 -17.69 1.15 -2.44
C ARG A 9 -18.05 1.72 -3.84
N ALA A 10 -17.40 2.73 -4.40
CA ALA A 10 -17.79 3.25 -5.73
C ALA A 10 -16.57 3.69 -6.58
N PRO A 11 -15.94 2.78 -7.32
CA PRO A 11 -14.83 3.11 -8.21
C PRO A 11 -15.27 3.75 -9.54
N GLU A 12 -16.57 3.82 -9.87
CA GLU A 12 -17.06 4.47 -11.09
C GLU A 12 -18.25 5.41 -10.85
N PRO A 13 -18.36 6.51 -11.63
CA PRO A 13 -17.49 6.91 -12.74
C PRO A 13 -16.42 7.91 -12.28
N THR A 14 -15.71 7.59 -11.20
CA THR A 14 -14.79 8.54 -10.57
C THR A 14 -13.52 8.63 -11.42
N PRO A 15 -13.15 9.80 -11.98
CA PRO A 15 -11.93 9.97 -12.79
C PRO A 15 -10.63 9.68 -12.00
N LEU A 16 -10.75 9.49 -10.69
CA LEU A 16 -9.66 9.16 -9.78
C LEU A 16 -9.54 7.64 -9.52
N LYS A 17 -10.29 6.79 -10.23
CA LYS A 17 -10.20 5.32 -10.11
C LYS A 17 -8.74 4.88 -10.22
N GLY A 18 -8.23 4.27 -9.15
CA GLY A 18 -6.84 3.85 -9.03
C GLY A 18 -5.80 4.95 -8.79
N GLN A 19 -6.11 6.23 -9.05
CA GLN A 19 -5.23 7.36 -8.69
C GLN A 19 -5.21 7.60 -7.19
N VAL A 20 -6.36 7.45 -6.53
CA VAL A 20 -6.47 7.66 -5.09
C VAL A 20 -5.62 6.66 -4.30
N ALA A 21 -5.58 5.41 -4.73
CA ALA A 21 -4.75 4.41 -4.07
C ALA A 21 -3.26 4.70 -4.27
N LYS A 22 -2.84 5.19 -5.45
CA LYS A 22 -1.46 5.65 -5.68
C LYS A 22 -1.07 6.81 -4.76
N VAL A 23 -1.95 7.81 -4.61
CA VAL A 23 -1.70 8.94 -3.68
C VAL A 23 -1.64 8.46 -2.24
N ALA A 24 -2.56 7.58 -1.83
CA ALA A 24 -2.56 7.00 -0.49
C ALA A 24 -1.28 6.19 -0.22
N ILE A 25 -0.81 5.43 -1.21
CA ILE A 25 0.45 4.68 -1.14
C ILE A 25 1.64 5.63 -1.01
N ARG A 26 1.72 6.67 -1.84
CA ARG A 26 2.82 7.64 -1.75
C ARG A 26 2.84 8.34 -0.39
N ASN A 27 1.67 8.64 0.17
CA ASN A 27 1.57 9.17 1.52
C ASN A 27 2.04 8.16 2.59
N LEU A 28 1.75 6.86 2.41
CA LEU A 28 2.27 5.81 3.30
C LEU A 28 3.79 5.73 3.23
N GLU A 29 4.39 5.83 2.05
CA GLU A 29 5.85 5.85 1.87
C GLU A 29 6.49 7.05 2.57
N PHE A 30 5.92 8.25 2.43
CA PHE A 30 6.39 9.44 3.15
C PHE A 30 6.31 9.25 4.67
N CYS A 31 5.19 8.73 5.18
CA CYS A 31 5.06 8.42 6.60
C CYS A 31 6.09 7.36 7.02
N ALA A 32 6.28 6.33 6.20
CA ALA A 32 7.20 5.26 6.48
C ALA A 32 8.65 5.75 6.59
N ALA A 33 9.07 6.62 5.67
CA ALA A 33 10.37 7.29 5.73
C ALA A 33 10.52 8.13 7.00
N ALA A 34 9.53 8.98 7.30
CA ALA A 34 9.58 9.89 8.44
C ALA A 34 9.64 9.16 9.80
N PHE A 35 9.06 7.95 9.88
CA PHE A 35 8.99 7.18 11.13
C PHE A 35 9.90 5.94 11.13
N GLY A 36 10.74 5.74 10.12
CA GLY A 36 11.61 4.56 10.01
C GLY A 36 10.85 3.23 9.90
N CYS A 37 9.62 3.25 9.36
CA CYS A 37 8.85 2.03 9.13
C CYS A 37 9.31 1.37 7.84
N THR A 38 9.63 0.09 7.87
CA THR A 38 10.13 -0.65 6.71
C THR A 38 9.08 -1.54 6.05
N MET A 39 7.84 -1.54 6.56
CA MET A 39 6.78 -2.41 6.08
C MET A 39 5.45 -1.66 6.01
N ALA A 40 4.78 -1.76 4.86
CA ALA A 40 3.37 -1.43 4.72
C ALA A 40 2.52 -2.70 4.77
N SER A 41 1.30 -2.60 5.33
CA SER A 41 0.38 -3.73 5.30
C SER A 41 -1.09 -3.32 5.13
N LEU A 42 -1.81 -4.12 4.35
CA LEU A 42 -3.25 -4.03 4.13
C LEU A 42 -3.93 -5.19 4.84
N GLN A 43 -4.70 -4.91 5.88
CA GLN A 43 -5.48 -5.94 6.58
C GLN A 43 -6.79 -6.23 5.86
N ARG A 44 -7.12 -7.53 5.78
CA ARG A 44 -8.37 -8.06 5.25
C ARG A 44 -8.73 -7.40 3.91
N PRO A 45 -7.84 -7.49 2.91
CA PRO A 45 -8.09 -6.86 1.62
C PRO A 45 -9.37 -7.42 0.99
N VAL A 46 -10.07 -6.55 0.26
CA VAL A 46 -11.22 -6.96 -0.57
C VAL A 46 -10.70 -7.95 -1.63
N PRO A 47 -11.23 -9.19 -1.71
CA PRO A 47 -10.67 -10.24 -2.58
C PRO A 47 -10.50 -9.82 -4.04
N GLU A 48 -11.45 -9.07 -4.58
CA GLU A 48 -11.49 -8.60 -5.97
C GLU A 48 -10.40 -7.55 -6.26
N LEU A 49 -9.84 -6.92 -5.24
CA LEU A 49 -8.79 -5.91 -5.35
C LEU A 49 -7.39 -6.46 -5.05
N VAL A 50 -7.26 -7.73 -4.68
CA VAL A 50 -5.96 -8.33 -4.32
C VAL A 50 -4.95 -8.22 -5.46
N SER A 51 -5.36 -8.52 -6.70
CA SER A 51 -4.48 -8.39 -7.86
C SER A 51 -4.03 -6.95 -8.07
N TYR A 52 -4.93 -5.99 -7.91
CA TYR A 52 -4.62 -4.56 -8.01
C TYR A 52 -3.59 -4.12 -6.97
N TYR A 53 -3.70 -4.55 -5.72
CA TYR A 53 -2.69 -4.21 -4.70
C TYR A 53 -1.34 -4.90 -4.93
N LYS A 54 -1.34 -6.11 -5.50
CA LYS A 54 -0.09 -6.78 -5.88
C LYS A 54 0.67 -6.03 -6.97
N GLU A 55 -0.04 -5.48 -7.96
CA GLU A 55 0.56 -4.60 -8.97
C GLU A 55 1.17 -3.32 -8.39
N LEU A 56 0.75 -2.95 -7.17
CA LEU A 56 1.21 -1.78 -6.44
C LEU A 56 2.31 -2.09 -5.40
N GLY A 57 2.87 -3.31 -5.37
CA GLY A 57 3.99 -3.68 -4.49
C GLY A 57 3.63 -4.60 -3.32
N PHE A 58 2.34 -4.84 -3.05
CA PHE A 58 1.91 -5.70 -1.94
C PHE A 58 1.98 -7.19 -2.29
N HIS A 59 3.18 -7.77 -2.28
CA HIS A 59 3.42 -9.13 -2.77
C HIS A 59 3.25 -10.23 -1.72
N ARG A 60 3.48 -9.94 -0.43
CA ARG A 60 3.49 -10.98 0.60
C ARG A 60 2.09 -11.22 1.18
N GLU A 61 1.60 -12.44 1.03
CA GLU A 61 0.29 -12.85 1.57
C GLU A 61 0.42 -13.52 2.94
N VAL A 62 -0.31 -13.01 3.93
CA VAL A 62 -0.54 -13.71 5.21
C VAL A 62 -1.96 -14.29 5.16
N LYS A 63 -2.06 -15.62 5.18
CA LYS A 63 -3.34 -16.33 5.10
C LYS A 63 -3.79 -16.88 6.44
N LYS A 64 -5.09 -16.87 6.68
CA LYS A 64 -5.74 -17.50 7.83
C LYS A 64 -7.01 -18.20 7.35
N LYS A 65 -7.13 -19.50 7.65
CA LYS A 65 -8.28 -20.34 7.21
C LYS A 65 -8.56 -20.24 5.70
N GLY A 66 -7.50 -20.24 4.88
CA GLY A 66 -7.61 -20.18 3.42
C GLY A 66 -7.93 -18.80 2.83
N LYS A 67 -8.13 -17.76 3.66
CA LYS A 67 -8.37 -16.38 3.21
C LYS A 67 -7.14 -15.52 3.45
N ILE A 68 -6.92 -14.51 2.60
CA ILE A 68 -5.87 -13.51 2.80
C ILE A 68 -6.29 -12.60 3.96
N GLU A 69 -5.59 -12.70 5.08
CA GLU A 69 -5.78 -11.87 6.27
C GLU A 69 -5.01 -10.56 6.14
N ARG A 70 -3.84 -10.59 5.47
CA ARG A 70 -3.00 -9.42 5.26
C ARG A 70 -2.21 -9.52 3.97
N LEU A 71 -2.04 -8.40 3.28
CA LEU A 71 -1.01 -8.21 2.26
C LEU A 71 0.07 -7.28 2.81
N GLU A 72 1.33 -7.60 2.56
CA GLU A 72 2.48 -6.83 3.04
C GLU A 72 3.39 -6.43 1.87
N TRP A 73 4.04 -5.29 2.06
CA TRP A 73 5.07 -4.76 1.17
C TRP A 73 6.27 -4.35 2.03
N ASP A 74 7.44 -4.85 1.66
CA ASP A 74 8.73 -4.41 2.20
C ASP A 74 9.13 -3.12 1.48
N LEU A 75 9.23 -2.03 2.23
CA LEU A 75 9.51 -0.69 1.69
C LEU A 75 11.01 -0.37 1.63
N ARG A 76 11.89 -1.31 2.01
CA ARG A 76 13.32 -0.99 2.16
C ARG A 76 13.98 -0.54 0.87
N GLU A 77 13.62 -1.13 -0.26
CA GLU A 77 14.17 -0.76 -1.57
C GLU A 77 13.71 0.65 -1.97
N GLU A 78 12.42 0.95 -1.77
CA GLU A 78 11.82 2.24 -2.10
C GLU A 78 12.34 3.36 -1.20
N LEU A 79 12.54 3.06 0.09
CA LEU A 79 13.13 3.99 1.05
C LEU A 79 14.62 4.25 0.74
N SER A 80 15.37 3.24 0.31
CA SER A 80 16.76 3.41 -0.14
C SER A 80 16.84 4.29 -1.38
N ALA A 81 16.00 4.00 -2.39
CA ALA A 81 15.95 4.80 -3.62
C ALA A 81 15.53 6.26 -3.36
N ALA A 82 14.60 6.48 -2.43
CA ALA A 82 14.19 7.83 -2.05
C ALA A 82 15.29 8.61 -1.31
N ALA A 83 16.16 7.93 -0.57
CA ALA A 83 17.30 8.54 0.12
C ALA A 83 18.44 8.88 -0.87
N GLU A 84 18.69 8.03 -1.87
CA GLU A 84 19.71 8.24 -2.90
C GLU A 84 19.37 9.41 -3.84
N GLY A 85 18.08 9.65 -4.09
CA GLY A 85 17.62 10.82 -4.86
C GLY A 85 17.57 12.14 -4.07
N ALA A 86 17.90 12.11 -2.78
CA ALA A 86 17.97 13.27 -1.90
C ALA A 86 19.42 13.75 -1.72
N GLU A 87 20.15 13.98 -2.83
CA GLU A 87 21.36 14.80 -2.76
C GLU A 87 20.96 16.29 -2.64
N PRO A 88 21.61 17.07 -1.74
CA PRO A 88 21.27 18.46 -1.46
C PRO A 88 21.56 19.44 -2.61
#